data_AF-A0A5R2NDB2-F1
#
_entry.id   AF-A0A5R2NDB2-F1
#
_cell.length_a   1.000
_cell.length_b   1.000
_cell.length_c   1.000
_cell.angle_alpha   90.00
_cell.angle_beta   90.00
_cell.angle_gamma   90.00
#
_symmetry.space_group_name_H-M   'P 1'
#
loop_
_entity.id
_entity.type
_entity.pdbx_description
1 polymer ?
#
loop_
_entity_poly.entity_id
_entity_poly.type
_entity_poly.pdbx_seq_one_letter_code
_entity_poly.pdbx_strand_id
1 'polypeptide(L)'
;MSDVFCRPERSKHGIDAETVRQWVALSQAHGDAGLSGKYDHYDAAFKLSVLERMWKEGLSHRQTAALFNIRNAGCLTEWEKRYHADGIEVLGPRPRGRPMSKPTPAVPVTARDEAKNREELLAELKHLRMENADLKKLEALTQGHAPKKRKPSRR
;
A
#
# COMPACT_ATOMS: atom_id res chain seq x y z
N MET A 1 46.64 13.25 16.12
CA MET A 1 45.25 13.22 16.60
C MET A 1 44.50 12.26 15.71
N SER A 2 44.26 11.07 16.24
CA SER A 2 43.64 9.95 15.56
C SER A 2 42.13 10.14 15.59
N ASP A 3 41.47 10.06 14.44
CA ASP A 3 40.07 9.68 14.42
C ASP A 3 39.90 8.57 13.39
N VAL A 4 39.96 7.35 13.92
CA VAL A 4 39.71 6.12 13.21
C VAL A 4 38.20 6.03 13.06
N PHE A 5 37.70 6.34 11.87
CA PHE A 5 36.33 6.05 11.49
C PHE A 5 36.08 4.55 11.72
N CYS A 6 35.37 4.22 12.79
CA CYS A 6 34.93 2.89 13.14
C CYS A 6 34.06 2.37 11.98
N ARG A 7 34.65 1.54 11.12
CA ARG A 7 33.94 0.87 10.03
C ARG A 7 33.05 -0.19 10.67
N PRO A 8 31.72 -0.10 10.59
CA PRO A 8 30.86 -1.11 11.20
C PRO A 8 31.17 -2.44 10.54
N GLU A 9 31.51 -3.43 11.37
CA GLU A 9 31.81 -4.78 10.91
C GLU A 9 30.65 -5.29 10.06
N ARG A 10 30.94 -5.53 8.78
CA ARG A 10 30.02 -6.18 7.87
C ARG A 10 29.76 -7.57 8.46
N SER A 11 28.51 -7.85 8.82
CA SER A 11 28.06 -9.14 9.35
C SER A 11 28.74 -10.28 8.60
N LYS A 12 29.41 -11.21 9.31
CA LYS A 12 30.21 -12.30 8.72
C LYS A 12 29.45 -13.19 7.73
N HIS A 13 28.12 -13.10 7.72
CA HIS A 13 27.21 -13.84 6.86
C HIS A 13 26.40 -12.96 5.89
N GLY A 14 26.59 -11.64 5.87
CA GLY A 14 25.82 -10.71 5.03
C GLY A 14 24.33 -10.63 5.37
N ILE A 15 23.89 -11.25 6.47
CA ILE A 15 22.50 -11.27 6.92
C ILE A 15 22.26 -10.09 7.86
N ASP A 16 21.19 -9.35 7.60
CA ASP A 16 20.79 -8.22 8.43
C ASP A 16 20.20 -8.70 9.78
N ALA A 17 20.49 -7.97 10.86
CA ALA A 17 20.04 -8.32 12.20
C ALA A 17 18.50 -8.37 12.31
N GLU A 18 17.80 -7.60 11.48
CA GLU A 18 16.34 -7.62 11.41
C GLU A 18 15.78 -8.92 10.88
N THR A 19 16.46 -9.55 9.92
CA THR A 19 16.08 -10.85 9.36
C THR A 19 16.14 -11.93 10.43
N VAL A 20 17.19 -11.91 11.25
CA VAL A 20 17.35 -12.85 12.38
C VAL A 20 16.26 -12.65 13.41
N ARG A 21 15.94 -11.39 13.78
CA ARG A 21 14.84 -11.08 14.71
C ARG A 21 13.50 -11.61 14.21
N GLN A 22 13.23 -11.48 12.91
CA GLN A 22 12.00 -12.00 12.32
C GLN A 22 11.91 -13.53 12.40
N TRP A 23 13.01 -14.24 12.13
CA TRP A 23 13.05 -15.71 12.24
C TRP A 23 12.83 -16.18 13.67
N VAL A 24 13.42 -15.50 14.65
CA VAL A 24 13.19 -15.79 16.07
C VAL A 24 11.71 -15.62 16.42
N ALA A 25 11.08 -14.52 15.99
CA ALA A 25 9.66 -14.28 16.24
C ALA A 25 8.75 -15.35 15.59
N LEU A 26 9.06 -15.75 14.35
CA LEU A 26 8.34 -16.82 13.64
C LEU A 26 8.49 -18.17 14.34
N SER A 27 9.71 -18.49 14.79
CA SER A 27 10.00 -19.72 15.53
C SER A 27 9.28 -19.76 16.89
N GLN A 28 9.22 -18.64 17.61
CA GLN A 28 8.48 -18.56 18.87
C GLN A 28 6.95 -18.72 18.67
N ALA A 29 6.40 -18.22 17.57
CA ALA A 29 4.97 -18.28 17.29
C ALA A 29 4.52 -19.63 16.71
N HIS A 30 5.34 -20.25 15.85
CA HIS A 30 4.94 -21.42 15.03
C HIS A 30 5.88 -22.63 15.15
N GLY A 31 6.93 -22.55 15.96
CA GLY A 31 7.96 -23.58 16.07
C GLY A 31 8.70 -23.81 14.74
N ASP A 32 9.10 -25.05 14.48
CA ASP A 32 9.83 -25.43 13.26
C ASP A 32 9.03 -25.15 11.97
N ALA A 33 7.71 -25.15 12.05
CA ALA A 33 6.83 -24.85 10.93
C ALA A 33 6.94 -23.38 10.45
N GLY A 34 7.45 -22.47 11.30
CA GLY A 34 7.71 -21.07 10.94
C GLY A 34 9.02 -20.85 10.18
N LEU A 35 9.97 -21.79 10.29
CA LEU A 35 11.26 -21.72 9.60
C LEU A 35 11.31 -22.62 8.36
N SER A 36 10.47 -23.65 8.31
CA SER A 36 10.33 -24.55 7.16
C SER A 36 10.10 -23.77 5.85
N GLY A 37 10.83 -24.15 4.81
CA GLY A 37 10.72 -23.56 3.48
C GLY A 37 9.38 -23.93 2.85
N LYS A 38 8.40 -23.05 2.94
CA LYS A 38 7.11 -23.20 2.26
C LYS A 38 7.06 -22.33 1.02
N TYR A 39 6.72 -22.94 -0.11
CA TYR A 39 6.27 -22.22 -1.31
C TYR A 39 4.75 -22.19 -1.29
N ASP A 40 4.19 -21.46 -0.33
CA ASP A 40 2.73 -21.37 -0.18
C ASP A 40 2.15 -20.38 -1.18
N HIS A 41 1.15 -20.84 -1.93
CA HIS A 41 0.28 -19.99 -2.71
C HIS A 41 -0.86 -19.54 -1.81
N TYR A 42 -0.97 -18.24 -1.62
CA TYR A 42 -2.07 -17.66 -0.88
C TYR A 42 -3.23 -17.36 -1.83
N ASP A 43 -4.40 -17.91 -1.51
CA ASP A 43 -5.64 -17.61 -2.22
C ASP A 43 -6.07 -16.15 -1.99
N ALA A 44 -6.81 -15.59 -2.94
CA ALA A 44 -7.29 -14.20 -2.85
C ALA A 44 -8.12 -13.96 -1.58
N ALA A 45 -8.99 -14.91 -1.23
CA ALA A 45 -9.83 -14.85 -0.03
C ALA A 45 -8.99 -14.87 1.27
N PHE A 46 -7.91 -15.66 1.29
CA PHE A 46 -6.98 -15.67 2.42
C PHE A 46 -6.24 -14.33 2.55
N LYS A 47 -5.73 -13.78 1.44
CA LYS A 47 -5.05 -12.48 1.46
C LYS A 47 -5.96 -11.37 1.97
N LEU A 48 -7.22 -11.38 1.54
CA LEU A 48 -8.21 -10.40 1.98
C LEU A 48 -8.48 -10.52 3.47
N SER A 49 -8.74 -11.72 3.99
CA SER A 49 -9.02 -11.90 5.42
C SER A 49 -7.84 -11.49 6.32
N VAL A 50 -6.61 -11.69 5.84
CA VAL A 50 -5.39 -11.21 6.50
C VAL A 50 -5.33 -9.67 6.53
N LEU A 51 -5.60 -9.01 5.40
CA LEU A 51 -5.60 -7.54 5.31
C LEU A 51 -6.72 -6.91 6.16
N GLU A 52 -7.93 -7.48 6.10
CA GLU A 52 -9.06 -7.02 6.90
C GLU A 52 -8.76 -7.11 8.41
N ARG A 53 -8.20 -8.24 8.85
CA ARG A 53 -7.81 -8.40 10.25
C ARG A 53 -6.70 -7.42 10.64
N MET A 54 -5.72 -7.21 9.76
CA MET A 54 -4.64 -6.25 9.98
C MET A 54 -5.18 -4.83 10.21
N TRP A 55 -6.11 -4.37 9.36
CA TRP A 55 -6.71 -3.04 9.51
C TRP A 55 -7.64 -2.94 10.73
N LYS A 56 -8.42 -4.00 11.00
CA LYS A 56 -9.34 -4.04 12.15
C LYS A 56 -8.61 -3.98 13.48
N GLU A 57 -7.50 -4.70 13.61
CA GLU A 57 -6.71 -4.80 14.83
C GLU A 57 -5.55 -3.79 14.89
N GLY A 58 -5.32 -3.02 13.82
CA GLY A 58 -4.24 -2.02 13.75
C GLY A 58 -2.84 -2.64 13.80
N LEU A 59 -2.69 -3.85 13.28
CA LEU A 59 -1.45 -4.63 13.36
C LEU A 59 -0.42 -4.12 12.35
N SER A 60 0.86 -4.11 12.76
CA SER A 60 1.95 -3.88 11.80
C SER A 60 2.12 -5.07 10.86
N HIS A 61 2.65 -4.84 9.66
CA HIS A 61 2.92 -5.92 8.69
C HIS A 61 3.77 -7.06 9.30
N ARG A 62 4.70 -6.76 10.21
CA ARG A 62 5.52 -7.79 10.88
C ARG A 62 4.72 -8.62 11.87
N GLN A 63 3.85 -7.99 12.66
CA GLN A 63 2.96 -8.69 13.58
C GLN A 63 1.97 -9.57 12.83
N THR A 64 1.35 -9.03 11.77
CA THR A 64 0.44 -9.79 10.90
C THR A 64 1.17 -10.96 10.24
N ALA A 65 2.37 -10.75 9.73
CA ALA A 65 3.16 -11.81 9.13
C ALA A 65 3.51 -12.90 10.14
N ALA A 66 3.87 -12.52 11.37
CA ALA A 66 4.11 -13.48 12.44
C ALA A 66 2.83 -14.23 12.83
N LEU A 67 1.67 -13.57 12.92
CA LEU A 67 0.40 -14.21 13.30
C LEU A 67 -0.09 -15.23 12.26
N PHE A 68 -0.02 -14.88 10.99
CA PHE A 68 -0.50 -15.70 9.88
C PHE A 68 0.57 -16.61 9.27
N ASN A 69 1.74 -16.69 9.90
CA ASN A 69 2.89 -17.48 9.43
C ASN A 69 3.29 -17.14 7.98
N ILE A 70 3.35 -15.84 7.66
CA ILE A 70 3.76 -15.34 6.36
C ILE A 70 5.27 -15.07 6.39
N ARG A 71 5.99 -15.65 5.43
CA ARG A 71 7.46 -15.64 5.45
C ARG A 71 8.09 -14.25 5.35
N ASN A 72 7.44 -13.32 4.65
CA ASN A 72 7.94 -11.95 4.49
C ASN A 72 6.82 -10.93 4.70
N ALA A 73 7.05 -9.97 5.60
CA ALA A 73 6.15 -8.82 5.80
C ALA A 73 5.97 -7.99 4.52
N GLY A 74 6.96 -7.97 3.62
CA GLY A 74 6.87 -7.32 2.31
C GLY A 74 5.78 -7.92 1.40
N CYS A 75 5.36 -9.17 1.63
CA CYS A 75 4.20 -9.74 0.93
C CYS A 75 2.92 -8.98 1.24
N LEU A 76 2.74 -8.54 2.50
CA LEU A 76 1.56 -7.78 2.92
C LEU A 76 1.55 -6.39 2.30
N THR A 77 2.70 -5.72 2.20
CA THR A 77 2.83 -4.43 1.51
C THR A 77 2.41 -4.55 0.05
N GLU A 78 2.80 -5.63 -0.62
CA GLU A 78 2.39 -5.89 -2.01
C GLU A 78 0.89 -6.18 -2.13
N TRP A 79 0.31 -6.95 -1.19
CA TRP A 79 -1.13 -7.23 -1.20
C TRP A 79 -1.96 -5.97 -0.96
N GLU A 80 -1.55 -5.13 -0.01
CA GLU A 80 -2.20 -3.86 0.31
C GLU A 80 -2.20 -2.91 -0.89
N LYS A 81 -1.04 -2.76 -1.57
CA LYS A 81 -0.95 -1.96 -2.81
C LYS A 81 -1.92 -2.44 -3.89
N ARG A 82 -2.01 -3.76 -4.10
CA ARG A 82 -2.91 -4.33 -5.11
C ARG A 82 -4.37 -4.14 -4.75
N TYR A 83 -4.69 -4.33 -3.47
CA TYR A 83 -6.04 -4.09 -2.98
C TYR A 83 -6.46 -2.63 -3.20
N HIS A 84 -5.58 -1.66 -2.95
CA HIS A 84 -5.87 -0.26 -3.20
C HIS A 84 -5.95 0.12 -4.68
N ALA A 85 -5.26 -0.60 -5.56
CA ALA A 85 -5.29 -0.34 -7.00
C ALA A 85 -6.61 -0.79 -7.63
N ASP A 86 -6.98 -2.06 -7.45
CA ASP A 86 -8.05 -2.70 -8.23
C ASP A 86 -8.93 -3.63 -7.37
N GLY A 87 -8.82 -3.57 -6.04
CA GLY A 87 -9.62 -4.39 -5.12
C GLY A 87 -9.24 -5.87 -5.10
N ILE A 88 -10.20 -6.72 -4.73
CA ILE A 88 -10.01 -8.16 -4.48
C ILE A 88 -9.65 -8.93 -5.77
N GLU A 89 -10.12 -8.47 -6.93
CA GLU A 89 -9.93 -9.17 -8.20
C GLU A 89 -8.44 -9.34 -8.57
N VAL A 90 -7.59 -8.40 -8.11
CA VAL A 90 -6.13 -8.41 -8.40
C VAL A 90 -5.30 -9.10 -7.30
N LEU A 91 -5.94 -9.51 -6.21
CA LEU A 91 -5.30 -10.36 -5.18
C LEU A 91 -5.14 -11.82 -5.63
N GLY A 92 -5.78 -12.21 -6.75
CA GLY A 92 -5.69 -13.54 -7.35
C GLY A 92 -4.28 -13.96 -7.78
N PRO A 93 -4.08 -15.25 -8.08
CA PRO A 93 -2.82 -15.75 -8.61
C PRO A 93 -2.49 -15.07 -9.93
N ARG A 94 -1.30 -14.46 -10.01
CA ARG A 94 -0.81 -13.84 -11.24
C ARG A 94 -0.47 -14.95 -12.26
N PRO A 95 -0.82 -14.79 -13.54
CA PRO A 95 -0.32 -15.69 -14.58
C PRO A 95 1.21 -15.73 -14.51
N ARG A 96 1.74 -16.94 -14.28
CA ARG A 96 3.18 -17.19 -14.19
C ARG A 96 3.79 -17.09 -15.59
N GLY A 97 4.77 -16.22 -15.74
CA GLY A 97 5.51 -16.02 -16.99
C GLY A 97 5.88 -14.56 -17.21
N ARG A 98 7.03 -14.32 -17.85
CA ARG A 98 7.27 -13.04 -18.51
C ARG A 98 6.17 -12.90 -19.57
N PRO A 99 5.37 -11.83 -19.61
CA PRO A 99 4.51 -11.60 -20.76
C PRO A 99 5.42 -11.67 -21.99
N MET A 100 5.15 -12.63 -22.87
CA MET A 100 5.90 -12.74 -24.11
C MET A 100 5.75 -11.39 -24.79
N SER A 101 6.86 -10.67 -24.99
CA SER A 101 6.85 -9.39 -25.68
C SER A 101 6.43 -9.68 -27.11
N LYS A 102 5.12 -9.67 -27.38
CA LYS A 102 4.66 -9.40 -28.72
C LYS A 102 5.24 -8.02 -29.06
N PRO A 103 5.88 -7.83 -30.22
CA PRO A 103 6.25 -6.48 -30.64
C PRO A 103 4.98 -5.65 -30.59
N THR A 104 4.98 -4.65 -29.71
CA THR A 104 3.91 -3.67 -29.64
C THR A 104 3.83 -3.03 -31.02
N PRO A 105 2.70 -3.10 -31.74
CA PRO A 105 2.39 -1.98 -32.62
C PRO A 105 2.40 -0.76 -31.69
N ALA A 106 3.16 0.27 -32.04
CA ALA A 106 3.18 1.51 -31.28
C ALA A 106 1.73 1.95 -31.06
N VAL A 107 1.24 1.78 -29.84
CA VAL A 107 -0.05 2.34 -29.44
C VAL A 107 0.25 3.81 -29.19
N PRO A 108 -0.29 4.75 -29.98
CA PRO A 108 -0.14 6.16 -29.64
C PRO A 108 -0.86 6.39 -28.32
N VAL A 109 -0.10 6.83 -27.31
CA VAL A 109 -0.56 7.14 -25.95
C VAL A 109 -1.37 8.46 -25.91
N THR A 110 -2.08 8.82 -26.99
CA THR A 110 -2.88 10.06 -27.03
C THR A 110 -4.31 9.88 -27.55
N ALA A 111 -4.71 8.67 -27.97
CA ALA A 111 -6.00 8.49 -28.65
C ALA A 111 -7.21 8.25 -27.72
N ARG A 112 -7.11 8.45 -26.40
CA ARG A 112 -8.30 8.37 -25.52
C ARG A 112 -8.89 9.74 -25.17
N ASP A 113 -8.11 10.81 -25.27
CA ASP A 113 -8.57 12.18 -24.98
C ASP A 113 -8.73 13.06 -26.22
N GLU A 114 -8.19 12.65 -27.38
CA GLU A 114 -8.20 13.47 -28.60
C GLU A 114 -9.47 13.32 -29.47
N ALA A 115 -10.39 12.42 -29.10
CA ALA A 115 -11.63 12.16 -29.85
C ALA A 115 -12.90 12.65 -29.14
N LYS A 116 -12.80 13.42 -28.04
CA LYS A 116 -13.97 14.14 -27.51
C LYS A 116 -14.20 15.39 -28.36
N ASN A 117 -15.42 15.57 -28.84
CA ASN A 117 -15.80 16.75 -29.61
C ASN A 117 -15.53 18.00 -28.74
N ARG A 118 -15.00 19.08 -29.34
CA ARG A 118 -14.69 20.36 -28.64
C ARG A 118 -15.84 20.83 -27.76
N GLU A 119 -17.07 20.55 -28.16
CA GLU A 119 -18.31 20.86 -27.44
C GLU A 119 -18.47 20.05 -26.14
N GLU A 120 -18.11 18.76 -26.13
CA GLU A 120 -18.16 17.90 -24.95
C GLU A 120 -17.14 18.35 -23.90
N LEU A 121 -15.93 18.71 -24.33
CA LEU A 121 -14.90 19.29 -23.46
C LEU A 121 -15.38 20.60 -22.80
N LEU A 122 -16.08 21.45 -23.54
CA LEU A 122 -16.66 22.68 -23.01
C LEU A 122 -17.82 22.40 -22.02
N ALA A 123 -18.62 21.36 -22.28
CA ALA A 123 -19.69 20.94 -21.38
C ALA A 123 -19.13 20.39 -20.06
N GLU A 124 -18.10 19.55 -20.13
CA GLU A 124 -17.40 18.99 -18.98
C GLU A 124 -16.75 20.10 -18.14
N LEU A 125 -16.08 21.08 -18.77
CA LEU A 125 -15.54 22.24 -18.05
C LEU A 125 -16.61 23.10 -17.37
N LYS A 126 -17.76 23.30 -18.01
CA LYS A 126 -18.88 24.05 -17.40
C LYS A 126 -19.45 23.30 -16.20
N HIS A 127 -19.66 21.99 -16.33
CA HIS A 127 -20.13 21.13 -15.26
C HIS A 127 -19.18 21.19 -14.04
N LEU A 128 -17.88 20.97 -14.28
CA LEU A 128 -16.86 21.02 -13.22
C LEU A 128 -16.76 22.39 -12.55
N ARG A 129 -16.95 23.49 -13.29
CA ARG A 129 -16.95 24.84 -12.71
C ARG A 129 -18.17 25.08 -11.82
N MET A 130 -19.33 24.55 -12.17
CA MET A 130 -20.54 24.64 -11.35
C MET A 130 -20.38 23.83 -10.06
N GLU A 131 -19.93 22.58 -10.16
CA GLU A 131 -19.68 21.72 -9.00
C GLU A 131 -18.67 22.34 -8.03
N ASN A 132 -17.57 22.90 -8.54
CA ASN A 132 -16.59 23.61 -7.71
C ASN A 132 -17.15 24.87 -7.04
N ALA A 133 -18.08 25.58 -7.68
CA ALA A 133 -18.73 26.75 -7.08
C ALA A 133 -19.65 26.34 -5.93
N ASP A 134 -20.37 25.24 -6.09
CA ASP A 134 -21.23 24.68 -5.04
C ASP A 134 -20.41 24.18 -3.85
N LEU A 135 -19.31 23.46 -4.11
CA LEU A 135 -18.38 23.02 -3.07
C LEU A 135 -17.81 24.21 -2.29
N LYS A 136 -17.35 25.27 -2.97
CA LYS A 136 -16.87 26.49 -2.30
C LYS A 136 -17.94 27.19 -1.47
N LYS A 137 -19.20 27.15 -1.91
CA LYS A 137 -20.32 27.70 -1.14
C LYS A 137 -20.57 26.89 0.13
N LEU A 138 -20.46 25.56 0.05
CA LEU A 138 -20.55 24.68 1.22
C LEU A 138 -19.36 24.89 2.18
N GLU A 139 -18.15 25.03 1.64
CA GLU A 139 -16.95 25.38 2.43
C GLU A 139 -17.12 26.72 3.14
N ALA A 140 -17.65 27.75 2.47
CA ALA A 140 -17.90 29.06 3.08
C ALA A 140 -18.91 29.00 4.23
N LEU A 141 -19.99 28.22 4.08
CA LEU A 141 -21.00 28.02 5.12
C LEU A 141 -20.46 27.26 6.33
N THR A 142 -19.60 26.27 6.08
CA THR A 142 -18.96 25.46 7.13
C THR A 142 -17.83 26.21 7.84
N GLN A 143 -17.05 27.04 7.15
CA GLN A 143 -16.07 27.93 7.78
C GLN A 143 -16.73 29.00 8.66
N GLY A 144 -17.91 29.50 8.29
CA GLY A 144 -18.70 30.41 9.14
C GLY A 144 -19.22 29.75 10.43
N HIS A 145 -19.37 28.42 10.44
CA HIS A 145 -19.84 27.63 11.59
C HIS A 145 -18.70 26.98 12.41
N ALA A 146 -17.44 27.25 12.09
CA ALA A 146 -16.34 26.77 12.92
C ALA A 146 -16.42 27.42 14.32
N PRO A 147 -16.53 26.64 15.42
CA PRO A 147 -16.55 27.20 16.76
C PRO A 147 -15.22 27.90 17.03
N LYS A 148 -15.26 29.22 17.23
CA LYS A 148 -14.11 30.01 17.68
C LYS A 148 -13.57 29.36 18.95
N LYS A 149 -12.39 28.73 18.88
CA LYS A 149 -11.73 28.16 20.06
C LYS A 149 -11.56 29.27 21.11
N ARG A 150 -12.35 29.22 22.17
CA ARG A 150 -12.18 30.09 23.34
C ARG A 150 -10.83 29.73 23.98
N LYS A 151 -9.94 30.71 24.10
CA LYS A 151 -8.64 30.53 24.78
C LYS A 151 -8.90 30.07 26.22
N PRO A 152 -8.17 29.08 26.76
CA PRO A 152 -8.34 28.68 28.15
C PRO A 152 -7.82 29.81 29.04
N SER A 153 -8.70 30.33 29.88
CA SER A 153 -8.34 31.27 30.94
C SER A 153 -7.47 30.52 31.96
N ARG A 154 -6.21 30.94 32.14
CA ARG A 154 -5.36 30.47 33.24
C ARG A 154 -5.49 31.45 34.39
N ARG A 155 -5.99 30.90 35.51
CA ARG A 155 -5.82 31.22 36.94
C ARG A 155 -5.71 32.69 37.35
#